data_AF-A0A966JUS0-F1
#
_entry.id   AF-A0A966JUS0-F1
#
_cell.length_a   1.000
_cell.length_b   1.000
_cell.length_c   1.000
_cell.angle_alpha   90.00
_cell.angle_beta   90.00
_cell.angle_gamma   90.00
#
_symmetry.space_group_name_H-M   'P 1'
#
loop_
_entity.id
_entity.type
_entity.pdbx_description
1 polymer ?
#
loop_
_entity_poly.entity_id
_entity_poly.type
_entity_poly.pdbx_seq_one_letter_code
_entity_poly.pdbx_strand_id
1 'polypeptide(L)'
;MTSANEWWLGARPRTLPAAVVPVMIGTAVAYDESMSFVAAEWLPRALLALVVSLALQVGVNYANDYSDGVRGTDDDRAGPMRLVASQRATARAVKSAALAAFAVACVAGLVLAALTTWWLVALGVVCVVAAWTYTGGPRPYGYAGLGEVFVFVFFGLVATVGTTYVIVETVPVLAVLQPLAISQVPS
;
A
#
# COMPACT_ATOMS: atom_id res chain seq x y z
N MET A 1 -20.94 -14.64 13.00
CA MET A 1 -19.53 -14.75 12.56
C MET A 1 -19.37 -13.91 11.31
N THR A 2 -18.31 -13.13 11.19
CA THR A 2 -17.99 -12.36 9.98
C THR A 2 -17.64 -13.32 8.84
N SER A 3 -18.30 -13.19 7.70
CA SER A 3 -18.05 -13.99 6.49
C SER A 3 -16.79 -13.55 5.76
N ALA A 4 -16.25 -14.43 4.92
CA ALA A 4 -15.09 -14.13 4.07
C ALA A 4 -15.36 -12.96 3.11
N ASN A 5 -16.58 -12.86 2.58
CA ASN A 5 -16.97 -11.74 1.71
C ASN A 5 -16.97 -10.40 2.46
N GLU A 6 -17.34 -10.38 3.73
CA GLU A 6 -17.28 -9.14 4.53
C GLU A 6 -15.84 -8.71 4.80
N TRP A 7 -14.94 -9.65 5.09
CA TRP A 7 -13.51 -9.34 5.17
C TRP A 7 -12.95 -8.83 3.84
N TRP A 8 -13.31 -9.46 2.73
CA TRP A 8 -12.94 -8.99 1.39
C TRP A 8 -13.43 -7.56 1.13
N LEU A 9 -14.68 -7.24 1.45
CA LEU A 9 -15.21 -5.89 1.32
C LEU A 9 -14.49 -4.89 2.26
N GLY A 10 -14.15 -5.32 3.48
CA GLY A 10 -13.36 -4.54 4.44
C GLY A 10 -11.94 -4.21 3.95
N ALA A 11 -11.35 -5.08 3.13
CA ALA A 11 -10.08 -4.82 2.44
C ALA A 11 -10.20 -3.78 1.31
N ARG A 12 -11.41 -3.30 1.00
CA ARG A 12 -11.75 -2.28 -0.02
C ARG A 12 -11.16 -2.61 -1.40
N PRO A 13 -11.67 -3.63 -2.10
CA PRO A 13 -11.12 -4.10 -3.37
C PRO A 13 -11.02 -3.01 -4.45
N ARG A 14 -11.91 -2.01 -4.42
CA ARG A 14 -11.87 -0.84 -5.32
C ARG A 14 -10.62 0.02 -5.17
N THR A 15 -9.90 -0.07 -4.05
CA THR A 15 -8.64 0.66 -3.81
C THR A 15 -7.39 -0.13 -4.21
N LEU A 16 -7.51 -1.45 -4.40
CA LEU A 16 -6.37 -2.30 -4.74
C LEU A 16 -5.70 -1.98 -6.08
N PRO A 17 -6.42 -1.51 -7.13
CA PRO A 17 -5.75 -1.04 -8.35
C PRO A 17 -4.69 0.03 -8.11
N ALA A 18 -4.89 0.91 -7.11
CA ALA A 18 -3.91 1.94 -6.74
C ALA A 18 -2.61 1.34 -6.17
N ALA A 19 -2.63 0.10 -5.69
CA ALA A 19 -1.45 -0.63 -5.24
C ALA A 19 -0.78 -1.44 -6.37
N VAL A 20 -1.56 -1.89 -7.37
CA VAL A 20 -1.08 -2.76 -8.46
C VAL A 20 -0.48 -1.96 -9.62
N VAL A 21 -1.19 -0.94 -10.10
CA VAL A 21 -0.79 -0.14 -11.28
C VAL A 21 0.62 0.44 -11.15
N PRO A 22 1.01 1.05 -10.02
CA PRO A 22 2.34 1.64 -9.87
C PRO A 22 3.48 0.61 -9.93
N VAL A 23 3.25 -0.59 -9.40
CA VAL A 23 4.19 -1.73 -9.46
C VAL A 23 4.33 -2.24 -10.89
N MET A 24 3.23 -2.33 -11.64
CA MET A 24 3.28 -2.69 -13.07
C MET A 24 4.07 -1.64 -13.86
N ILE A 25 3.84 -0.35 -13.62
CA ILE A 25 4.58 0.73 -14.28
C ILE A 25 6.06 0.68 -13.91
N GLY A 26 6.40 0.51 -12.63
CA GLY A 26 7.80 0.41 -12.20
C GLY A 26 8.52 -0.79 -12.83
N THR A 27 7.81 -1.90 -13.00
CA THR A 27 8.31 -3.10 -13.70
C THR A 27 8.51 -2.83 -15.19
N ALA A 28 7.59 -2.10 -15.83
CA ALA A 28 7.71 -1.73 -17.25
C ALA A 28 8.87 -0.75 -17.50
N VAL A 29 9.11 0.21 -16.60
CA VAL A 29 10.29 1.09 -16.68
C VAL A 29 11.58 0.29 -16.49
N ALA A 30 11.60 -0.66 -15.56
CA ALA A 30 12.75 -1.54 -15.37
C ALA A 30 13.06 -2.40 -16.59
N TYR A 31 12.03 -2.85 -17.32
CA TYR A 31 12.19 -3.59 -18.57
C TYR A 31 12.93 -2.77 -19.64
N ASP A 32 12.53 -1.51 -19.83
CA ASP A 32 13.09 -0.60 -20.84
C ASP A 32 14.56 -0.25 -20.57
N GLU A 33 14.94 -0.15 -19.30
CA GLU A 33 16.30 0.25 -18.88
C GLU A 33 17.31 -0.90 -18.90
N SER A 34 16.85 -2.15 -18.88
CA SER A 34 17.73 -3.31 -18.80
C SER A 34 18.11 -3.85 -20.17
N MET A 35 19.41 -3.91 -20.47
CA MET A 35 19.93 -4.53 -21.71
C MET A 35 19.78 -6.06 -21.71
N SER A 36 19.55 -6.67 -20.53
CA SER A 36 19.24 -8.08 -20.33
C SER A 36 18.22 -8.23 -19.20
N PHE A 37 16.99 -8.64 -19.53
CA PHE A 37 15.89 -8.78 -18.59
C PHE A 37 15.55 -10.27 -18.37
N VAL A 38 16.35 -10.95 -17.55
CA VAL A 38 16.15 -12.38 -17.28
C VAL A 38 15.02 -12.57 -16.26
N ALA A 39 13.95 -13.28 -16.68
CA ALA A 39 12.76 -13.55 -15.86
C ALA A 39 13.05 -14.07 -14.45
N ALA A 40 14.05 -14.93 -14.31
CA ALA A 40 14.43 -15.51 -13.02
C ALA A 40 14.93 -14.47 -12.00
N GLU A 41 15.44 -13.32 -12.46
CA GLU A 41 16.03 -12.30 -11.60
C GLU A 41 15.02 -11.22 -11.20
N TRP A 42 14.23 -10.71 -12.15
CA TRP A 42 13.29 -9.62 -11.88
C TRP A 42 11.95 -10.08 -11.33
N LEU A 43 11.44 -11.24 -11.76
CA LEU A 43 10.07 -11.68 -11.41
C LEU A 43 9.88 -11.88 -9.91
N PRO A 44 10.80 -12.55 -9.16
CA PRO A 44 10.66 -12.66 -7.71
C PRO A 44 10.64 -11.30 -7.02
N ARG A 45 11.48 -10.36 -7.48
CA ARG A 45 11.58 -9.00 -6.90
C ARG A 45 10.31 -8.18 -7.17
N ALA A 46 9.77 -8.24 -8.38
CA ALA A 46 8.51 -7.60 -8.74
C ALA A 46 7.31 -8.16 -7.96
N LEU A 47 7.24 -9.49 -7.80
CA LEU A 47 6.18 -10.14 -7.02
C LEU A 47 6.28 -9.77 -5.53
N LEU A 48 7.48 -9.71 -4.96
CA LEU A 48 7.68 -9.24 -3.58
C LEU A 48 7.25 -7.78 -3.43
N ALA A 49 7.60 -6.90 -4.37
CA ALA A 49 7.16 -5.51 -4.37
C ALA A 49 5.62 -5.40 -4.45
N LEU A 50 4.98 -6.24 -5.27
CA LEU A 50 3.52 -6.32 -5.35
C LEU A 50 2.89 -6.77 -4.03
N VAL A 51 3.46 -7.78 -3.38
CA VAL A 51 3.01 -8.24 -2.06
C VAL A 51 3.13 -7.13 -1.02
N VAL A 52 4.26 -6.41 -0.99
CA VAL A 52 4.44 -5.25 -0.09
C VAL A 52 3.36 -4.21 -0.35
N SER A 53 3.17 -3.79 -1.60
CA SER A 53 2.21 -2.77 -1.98
C SER A 53 0.76 -3.14 -1.61
N LEU A 54 0.33 -4.35 -1.96
CA LEU A 54 -1.01 -4.86 -1.63
C LEU A 54 -1.21 -5.01 -0.12
N ALA A 55 -0.23 -5.56 0.60
CA ALA A 55 -0.33 -5.77 2.04
C ALA A 55 -0.39 -4.43 2.79
N LEU A 56 0.37 -3.41 2.36
CA LEU A 56 0.26 -2.05 2.90
C LEU A 56 -1.12 -1.44 2.62
N GLN A 57 -1.65 -1.55 1.39
CA GLN A 57 -2.98 -1.03 1.04
C GLN A 57 -4.08 -1.68 1.88
N VAL A 58 -4.05 -3.01 2.02
CA VAL A 58 -5.01 -3.76 2.85
C VAL A 58 -4.86 -3.37 4.33
N GLY A 59 -3.62 -3.26 4.82
CA GLY A 59 -3.33 -2.84 6.20
C GLY A 59 -3.89 -1.45 6.52
N VAL A 60 -3.69 -0.48 5.61
CA VAL A 60 -4.28 0.86 5.71
C VAL A 60 -5.81 0.77 5.71
N ASN A 61 -6.42 0.01 4.80
CA ASN A 61 -7.87 -0.09 4.73
C ASN A 61 -8.51 -0.62 6.03
N TYR A 62 -7.91 -1.63 6.65
CA TYR A 62 -8.36 -2.12 7.96
C TYR A 62 -8.02 -1.17 9.11
N ALA A 63 -6.86 -0.51 9.10
CA ALA A 63 -6.52 0.49 10.10
C ALA A 63 -7.50 1.68 10.08
N ASN A 64 -7.97 2.06 8.89
CA ASN A 64 -8.98 3.08 8.69
C ASN A 64 -10.34 2.63 9.26
N ASP A 65 -10.78 1.42 8.92
CA ASP A 65 -12.04 0.84 9.45
C ASP A 65 -12.03 0.76 10.99
N TYR A 66 -10.92 0.28 11.56
CA TYR A 66 -10.70 0.25 13.00
C TYR A 66 -10.77 1.65 13.63
N SER A 67 -10.02 2.61 13.09
CA SER A 67 -9.91 3.97 13.67
C SER A 67 -11.25 4.70 13.60
N ASP A 68 -11.98 4.54 12.50
CA ASP A 68 -13.29 5.17 12.30
C ASP A 68 -14.36 4.55 13.21
N GLY A 69 -14.36 3.22 13.32
CA GLY A 69 -15.29 2.51 14.20
C GLY A 69 -15.06 2.76 15.68
N VAL A 70 -13.82 2.99 16.12
CA VAL A 70 -13.52 3.34 17.53
C VAL A 70 -13.82 4.82 17.82
N ARG A 71 -13.65 5.72 16.84
CA ARG A 71 -13.95 7.16 17.01
C ARG A 71 -15.45 7.47 17.00
N GLY A 72 -16.29 6.56 16.54
CA GLY A 72 -17.75 6.76 16.51
C GLY A 72 -18.20 7.76 15.44
N THR A 73 -17.59 7.73 14.25
CA THR A 73 -18.03 8.60 13.14
C THR A 73 -19.43 8.20 12.67
N ASP A 74 -20.32 9.19 12.48
CA ASP A 74 -21.76 9.10 12.15
C ASP A 74 -22.18 7.87 11.32
N ASP A 75 -23.23 7.21 11.81
CA ASP A 75 -23.87 6.02 11.23
C ASP A 75 -24.58 6.29 9.88
N ASP A 76 -24.78 7.56 9.51
CA ASP A 76 -25.64 7.96 8.38
C ASP A 76 -24.84 8.38 7.14
N ARG A 77 -23.83 7.58 6.78
CA ARG A 77 -22.95 7.84 5.62
C ARG A 77 -23.12 6.80 4.52
N ALA A 78 -23.44 7.27 3.31
CA ALA A 78 -23.43 6.47 2.09
C ALA A 78 -21.98 6.13 1.69
N GLY A 79 -21.38 5.13 2.34
CA GLY A 79 -20.02 4.65 2.08
C GLY A 79 -19.96 3.12 2.02
N PRO A 80 -18.82 2.54 1.58
CA PRO A 80 -18.62 1.10 1.65
C PRO A 80 -18.75 0.60 3.10
N MET A 81 -19.28 -0.61 3.25
CA MET A 81 -19.50 -1.25 4.55
C MET A 81 -18.22 -1.22 5.41
N ARG A 82 -18.38 -0.87 6.69
CA ARG A 82 -17.30 -0.83 7.69
C ARG A 82 -17.51 -1.90 8.73
N LEU A 83 -16.55 -2.81 8.88
CA LEU A 83 -16.66 -3.99 9.73
C LEU A 83 -16.92 -3.64 11.20
N VAL A 84 -16.23 -2.63 11.73
CA VAL A 84 -16.36 -2.23 13.14
C VAL A 84 -17.66 -1.46 13.38
N ALA A 85 -17.95 -0.45 12.56
CA ALA A 85 -19.15 0.38 12.74
C ALA A 85 -20.43 -0.45 12.60
N SER A 86 -20.51 -1.32 11.58
CA SER A 86 -21.68 -2.19 11.38
C SER A 86 -21.73 -3.42 12.31
N GLN A 87 -20.89 -3.47 13.34
CA GLN A 87 -20.81 -4.56 14.33
C GLN A 87 -20.61 -5.95 13.71
N ARG A 88 -20.05 -6.03 12.49
CA ARG A 88 -19.81 -7.32 11.81
C ARG A 88 -18.53 -7.98 12.31
N ALA A 89 -17.55 -7.19 12.76
CA ALA A 89 -16.36 -7.68 13.46
C ALA A 89 -15.99 -6.75 14.63
N THR A 90 -15.30 -7.29 15.63
CA THR A 90 -14.84 -6.48 16.77
C THR A 90 -13.69 -5.56 16.36
N ALA A 91 -13.59 -4.39 16.99
CA ALA A 91 -12.47 -3.47 16.77
C ALA A 91 -11.10 -4.16 16.97
N ARG A 92 -11.00 -5.06 17.95
CA ARG A 92 -9.79 -5.85 18.20
C ARG A 92 -9.47 -6.78 17.02
N ALA A 93 -10.45 -7.45 16.44
CA ALA A 93 -10.24 -8.34 15.30
C ALA A 93 -9.76 -7.57 14.06
N VAL A 94 -10.39 -6.43 13.76
CA VAL A 94 -10.01 -5.59 12.60
C VAL A 94 -8.61 -4.97 12.80
N LYS A 95 -8.27 -4.52 14.02
CA LYS A 95 -6.91 -4.08 14.35
C LYS A 95 -5.88 -5.20 14.15
N SER A 96 -6.18 -6.42 14.59
CA SER A 96 -5.30 -7.57 14.39
C SER A 96 -5.10 -7.88 12.90
N ALA A 97 -6.16 -7.78 12.08
CA ALA A 97 -6.07 -7.97 10.63
C ALA A 97 -5.18 -6.90 9.97
N ALA A 98 -5.30 -5.63 10.39
CA ALA A 98 -4.42 -4.55 9.93
C ALA A 98 -2.94 -4.84 10.27
N LEU A 99 -2.65 -5.22 11.52
CA LEU A 99 -1.30 -5.55 11.95
C LEU A 99 -0.74 -6.79 11.24
N ALA A 100 -1.56 -7.81 10.98
CA ALA A 100 -1.16 -8.97 10.21
C ALA A 100 -0.77 -8.60 8.77
N ALA A 101 -1.53 -7.71 8.12
CA ALA A 101 -1.19 -7.22 6.79
C ALA A 101 0.13 -6.42 6.80
N PHE A 102 0.34 -5.54 7.79
CA PHE A 102 1.64 -4.85 7.94
C PHE A 102 2.79 -5.82 8.23
N ALA A 103 2.57 -6.88 9.00
CA ALA A 103 3.59 -7.91 9.22
C ALA A 103 3.96 -8.63 7.91
N VAL A 104 2.99 -8.95 7.06
CA VAL A 104 3.23 -9.53 5.72
C VAL A 104 4.06 -8.56 4.87
N ALA A 105 3.71 -7.27 4.86
CA ALA A 105 4.48 -6.24 4.16
C ALA A 105 5.93 -6.16 4.67
N CYS A 106 6.13 -6.18 5.99
CA CYS A 106 7.47 -6.17 6.60
C CYS A 106 8.28 -7.41 6.22
N VAL A 107 7.70 -8.61 6.26
CA VAL A 107 8.39 -9.85 5.89
C VAL A 107 8.78 -9.81 4.41
N ALA A 108 7.85 -9.49 3.51
CA ALA A 108 8.15 -9.38 2.08
C ALA A 108 9.20 -8.29 1.80
N GLY A 109 9.10 -7.14 2.47
CA GLY A 109 10.06 -6.04 2.35
C GLY A 109 11.46 -6.40 2.86
N LEU A 110 11.57 -7.18 3.96
CA LEU A 110 12.85 -7.68 4.47
C LEU A 110 13.49 -8.67 3.51
N VAL A 111 12.71 -9.57 2.92
CA VAL A 111 13.20 -10.49 1.87
C VAL A 111 13.68 -9.67 0.66
N LEU A 112 12.92 -8.66 0.25
CA LEU A 112 13.30 -7.80 -0.87
C LEU A 112 14.58 -7.01 -0.59
N ALA A 113 14.76 -6.49 0.63
CA ALA A 113 15.98 -5.82 1.08
C ALA A 113 17.19 -6.77 1.09
N ALA A 114 17.00 -8.02 1.51
CA ALA A 114 18.06 -9.04 1.48
C ALA A 114 18.48 -9.44 0.06
N LEU A 115 17.57 -9.35 -0.92
CA LEU A 115 17.84 -9.64 -2.33
C LEU A 115 18.43 -8.45 -3.11
N THR A 116 18.41 -7.25 -2.53
CA THR A 116 18.81 -6.02 -3.20
C THR A 116 19.72 -5.19 -2.29
N THR A 117 19.15 -4.44 -1.35
CA THR A 117 19.90 -3.56 -0.45
C THR A 117 19.12 -3.20 0.83
N TRP A 118 19.87 -3.04 1.91
CA TRP A 118 19.31 -2.86 3.27
C TRP A 118 18.75 -1.46 3.54
N TRP A 119 19.07 -0.44 2.74
CA TRP A 119 18.46 0.89 2.94
C TRP A 119 16.94 0.86 2.72
N LEU A 120 16.42 -0.13 1.97
CA LEU A 120 14.98 -0.37 1.81
C LEU A 120 14.27 -0.65 3.14
N VAL A 121 14.99 -1.11 4.17
CA VAL A 121 14.41 -1.27 5.52
C VAL A 121 14.00 0.10 6.07
N ALA A 122 14.83 1.13 5.91
CA ALA A 122 14.49 2.48 6.34
C ALA A 122 13.27 3.02 5.58
N LEU A 123 13.23 2.82 4.25
CA LEU A 123 12.08 3.18 3.42
C LEU A 123 10.81 2.43 3.87
N GLY A 124 10.90 1.12 4.11
CA GLY A 124 9.79 0.30 4.59
C GLY A 124 9.24 0.76 5.95
N VAL A 125 10.12 1.13 6.88
CA VAL A 125 9.72 1.74 8.17
C VAL A 125 8.94 3.03 7.94
N VAL A 126 9.42 3.90 7.05
CA VAL A 126 8.70 5.14 6.68
C VAL A 126 7.32 4.82 6.11
N CYS A 127 7.20 3.84 5.20
CA CYS A 127 5.92 3.42 4.64
C CYS A 127 4.94 2.90 5.71
N VAL A 128 5.39 2.06 6.65
CA VAL A 128 4.53 1.53 7.72
C VAL A 128 4.10 2.63 8.70
N VAL A 129 5.03 3.51 9.08
CA VAL A 129 4.71 4.66 9.96
C VAL A 129 3.71 5.59 9.27
N ALA A 130 3.93 5.91 7.99
CA ALA A 130 3.03 6.74 7.22
C ALA A 130 1.66 6.09 7.07
N ALA A 131 1.59 4.80 6.75
CA ALA A 131 0.35 4.01 6.70
C ALA A 131 -0.42 4.03 8.02
N TRP A 132 0.26 3.87 9.17
CA TRP A 132 -0.39 3.87 10.48
C TRP A 132 -0.87 5.27 10.90
N THR A 133 -0.05 6.30 10.68
CA THR A 133 -0.36 7.69 11.06
C THR A 133 -1.31 8.39 10.08
N TYR A 134 -1.52 7.82 8.89
CA TYR A 134 -2.49 8.31 7.92
C TYR A 134 -3.91 8.36 8.51
N THR A 135 -4.27 7.35 9.32
CA THR A 135 -5.61 7.26 9.96
C THR A 135 -5.62 7.03 11.45
N GLY A 136 -4.56 6.41 11.99
CA GLY A 136 -4.35 6.25 13.43
C GLY A 136 -3.65 7.45 14.06
N GLY A 137 -3.80 7.61 15.38
CA GLY A 137 -3.14 8.66 16.17
C GLY A 137 -3.99 9.89 16.47
N PRO A 138 -3.44 10.88 17.22
CA PRO A 138 -4.18 12.04 17.71
C PRO A 138 -4.49 13.09 16.64
N ARG A 139 -3.75 13.12 15.52
CA ARG A 139 -3.97 14.01 14.37
C ARG A 139 -3.71 13.29 13.03
N PRO A 140 -4.65 12.46 12.56
CA PRO A 140 -4.49 11.74 11.31
C PRO A 140 -4.51 12.68 10.10
N TYR A 141 -3.44 12.72 9.33
CA TYR A 141 -3.30 13.67 8.21
C TYR A 141 -4.22 13.34 7.03
N GLY A 142 -4.74 12.10 6.94
CA GLY A 142 -5.78 11.76 5.96
C GLY A 142 -7.07 12.59 6.12
N TYR A 143 -7.30 13.14 7.32
CA TYR A 143 -8.41 14.05 7.61
C TYR A 143 -8.05 15.53 7.46
N ALA A 144 -6.78 15.85 7.17
CA ALA A 144 -6.28 17.21 6.97
C ALA A 144 -6.28 17.64 5.48
N GLY A 145 -6.95 16.90 4.60
CA GLY A 145 -6.98 17.18 3.15
C GLY A 145 -5.71 16.74 2.39
N LEU A 146 -4.77 16.06 3.05
CA LEU A 146 -3.50 15.61 2.45
C LEU A 146 -3.57 14.20 1.83
N GLY A 147 -4.78 13.65 1.68
CA GLY A 147 -5.00 12.29 1.17
C GLY A 147 -4.46 12.08 -0.24
N GLU A 148 -4.72 13.02 -1.15
CA GLU A 148 -4.23 12.96 -2.53
C GLU A 148 -2.69 13.01 -2.59
N VAL A 149 -2.07 13.87 -1.80
CA VAL A 149 -0.61 13.96 -1.68
C VAL A 149 -0.03 12.65 -1.15
N PHE A 150 -0.65 12.05 -0.14
CA PHE A 150 -0.22 10.76 0.40
C PHE A 150 -0.31 9.64 -0.64
N VAL A 151 -1.43 9.55 -1.36
CA VAL A 151 -1.62 8.55 -2.43
C VAL A 151 -0.58 8.76 -3.52
N PHE A 152 -0.36 10.00 -3.97
CA PHE A 152 0.66 10.32 -4.96
C PHE A 152 2.07 9.96 -4.50
N VAL A 153 2.45 10.28 -3.26
CA VAL A 153 3.81 10.02 -2.76
C VAL A 153 4.04 8.51 -2.57
N PHE A 154 3.16 7.82 -1.85
CA PHE A 154 3.41 6.42 -1.46
C PHE A 154 2.98 5.42 -2.53
N PHE A 155 1.80 5.61 -3.10
CA PHE A 155 1.28 4.74 -4.15
C PHE A 155 1.70 5.22 -5.54
N GLY A 156 1.99 6.49 -5.78
CA GLY A 156 2.60 6.92 -7.05
C GLY A 156 4.12 6.76 -7.05
N LEU A 157 4.83 7.70 -6.42
CA LEU A 157 6.30 7.81 -6.49
C LEU A 157 7.02 6.62 -5.85
N VAL A 158 6.76 6.33 -4.57
CA VAL A 158 7.51 5.31 -3.83
C VAL A 158 7.26 3.91 -4.40
N ALA A 159 6.01 3.56 -4.73
CA ALA A 159 5.72 2.27 -5.32
C ALA A 159 6.35 2.12 -6.72
N THR A 160 6.20 3.10 -7.62
CA THR A 160 6.80 3.01 -8.98
C THR A 160 8.32 3.04 -8.94
N VAL A 161 8.93 4.05 -8.32
CA VAL A 161 10.38 4.19 -8.24
C VAL A 161 11.00 3.04 -7.45
N GLY A 162 10.37 2.67 -6.33
CA GLY A 162 10.81 1.54 -5.51
C GLY A 162 10.79 0.22 -6.28
N THR A 163 9.72 -0.07 -7.03
CA THR A 163 9.66 -1.27 -7.87
C THR A 163 10.74 -1.26 -8.95
N THR A 164 10.94 -0.13 -9.65
CA THR A 164 12.04 -0.03 -10.63
C THR A 164 13.38 -0.28 -9.97
N TYR A 165 13.65 0.39 -8.85
CA TYR A 165 14.90 0.28 -8.13
C TYR A 165 15.18 -1.14 -7.65
N VAL A 166 14.21 -1.88 -7.12
CA VAL A 166 14.49 -3.26 -6.67
C VAL A 166 14.77 -4.20 -7.83
N ILE A 167 14.32 -3.87 -9.04
CA ILE A 167 14.58 -4.69 -10.23
C ILE A 167 15.94 -4.35 -10.86
N VAL A 168 16.26 -3.06 -11.06
CA VAL A 168 17.48 -2.62 -11.79
C VAL A 168 18.55 -1.95 -10.93
N GLU A 169 18.29 -1.74 -9.64
CA GLU A 169 19.20 -1.14 -8.64
C GLU A 169 19.70 0.28 -8.99
N THR A 170 19.01 0.94 -9.90
CA THR A 170 19.20 2.34 -10.29
C THR A 170 17.87 3.09 -10.24
N VAL A 171 17.92 4.42 -10.30
CA VAL A 171 16.73 5.29 -10.34
C VAL A 171 16.70 6.03 -11.69
N PRO A 172 16.14 5.42 -12.73
CA PRO A 172 15.96 6.07 -14.02
C PRO A 172 15.07 7.31 -13.90
N VAL A 173 15.36 8.34 -14.71
CA VAL A 173 14.53 9.55 -14.76
C VAL A 173 13.08 9.22 -15.15
N LEU A 174 12.90 8.25 -16.04
CA LEU A 174 11.56 7.76 -16.43
C LEU A 174 10.77 7.25 -15.22
N ALA A 175 11.39 6.56 -14.27
CA ALA A 175 10.70 6.06 -13.08
C ALA A 175 10.15 7.19 -12.20
N VAL A 176 10.83 8.34 -12.18
CA VAL A 176 10.42 9.53 -11.42
C VAL A 176 9.32 10.31 -12.13
N LEU A 177 9.32 10.33 -13.47
CA LEU A 177 8.36 11.11 -14.27
C LEU A 177 7.02 10.40 -14.48
N GLN A 178 7.00 9.06 -14.61
CA GLN A 178 5.77 8.30 -14.87
C GLN A 178 4.66 8.52 -13.82
N PRO A 179 4.94 8.62 -12.51
CA PRO A 179 3.92 8.92 -11.50
C PRO A 179 3.16 10.22 -11.70
N LEU A 180 3.76 11.23 -12.35
CA LEU A 180 3.09 12.52 -12.64
C LEU A 180 1.91 12.33 -13.60
N ALA A 181 2.02 11.40 -14.55
CA ALA A 181 0.94 11.07 -15.48
C ALA A 181 -0.23 10.34 -14.81
N ILE A 182 0.03 9.61 -13.72
CA ILE A 182 -1.00 8.83 -12.99
C ILE A 182 -1.89 9.75 -12.14
N SER A 183 -1.34 10.84 -11.60
CA SER A 183 -2.06 11.79 -10.74
C SER A 183 -3.20 12.56 -11.44
N GLN A 184 -3.36 12.39 -12.75
CA GLN A 184 -4.37 13.05 -13.58
C GLN A 184 -5.63 12.18 -13.80
N VAL A 185 -5.69 10.96 -13.26
CA VAL A 185 -6.88 10.10 -13.36
C VAL A 185 -7.85 10.44 -12.21
N PRO A 186 -9.05 10.98 -12.49
CA PRO A 186 -9.98 11.37 -11.44
C PRO A 186 -10.44 10.14 -10.64
N SER A 187 -10.49 10.30 -9.31
CA SER A 187 -11.09 9.35 -8.37
C SER A 187 -12.60 9.24 -8.53
#